data_AF-A0A657LLE9-F1
#
_entry.id   AF-A0A657LLE9-F1
#
_cell.length_a   1.000
_cell.length_b   1.000
_cell.length_c   1.000
_cell.angle_alpha   90.00
_cell.angle_beta   90.00
_cell.angle_gamma   90.00
#
_symmetry.space_group_name_H-M   'P 1'
#
loop_
_entity.id
_entity.type
_entity.pdbx_description
1 polymer ?
#
loop_
_entity_poly.entity_id
_entity_poly.type
_entity_poly.pdbx_seq_one_letter_code
_entity_poly.pdbx_strand_id
1 'polypeptide(L)' 'MVTYVFGELDTLVPAYVATIHKSQGSEYPAVVIPVMTQHFTMLQRNLLYTGVTRGKKLVVLVG' A
#
# COMPACT_ATOMS: atom_id res chain seq x y z
N MET A 1 -14.25 15.98 -10.10
CA MET A 1 -13.14 15.47 -10.94
C MET A 1 -12.03 16.50 -10.87
N VAL A 2 -10.79 16.08 -10.67
CA VAL A 2 -9.63 16.98 -10.69
C VAL A 2 -9.03 16.92 -12.09
N THR A 3 -8.83 18.08 -12.72
CA THR A 3 -8.23 18.19 -14.06
C THR A 3 -6.76 18.53 -13.90
N TYR A 4 -5.89 17.71 -14.49
CA TYR A 4 -4.44 17.95 -14.52
C TYR A 4 -4.05 18.56 -15.87
N VAL A 5 -3.14 19.54 -15.84
CA VAL A 5 -2.57 20.07 -17.09
C VAL A 5 -1.50 19.14 -17.64
N PHE A 6 -1.23 19.18 -18.94
CA PHE A 6 -0.30 18.25 -19.59
C PHE A 6 1.09 18.19 -18.91
N GLY A 7 1.61 19.35 -18.48
CA GLY A 7 2.92 19.44 -17.80
C GLY A 7 2.96 18.85 -16.38
N GLU A 8 1.83 18.52 -15.77
CA GLU A 8 1.77 17.89 -14.44
C GLU A 8 1.69 16.36 -14.53
N LEU A 9 1.43 15.80 -15.72
CA LEU A 9 1.24 14.36 -15.89
C LEU A 9 2.50 13.57 -15.51
N ASP A 10 3.69 14.15 -15.67
CA ASP A 10 4.98 13.54 -15.28
C ASP A 10 5.11 13.34 -13.76
N THR A 11 4.29 14.03 -12.97
CA THR A 11 4.26 13.90 -11.50
C THR A 11 3.35 12.78 -11.01
N LEU A 12 2.53 12.22 -11.91
CA LEU A 12 1.61 11.13 -11.59
C LEU A 12 2.32 9.79 -11.70
N VAL A 13 2.05 8.91 -10.75
CA VAL A 13 2.53 7.52 -10.77
C VAL A 13 1.36 6.55 -10.67
N PRO A 14 1.43 5.37 -11.31
CA PRO A 14 0.40 4.36 -11.17
C PRO A 14 0.17 3.98 -9.70
N ALA A 15 -1.09 3.85 -9.31
CA ALA A 15 -1.51 3.54 -7.94
C ALA A 15 -2.22 2.19 -7.82
N TYR A 16 -1.96 1.25 -8.74
CA TYR A 16 -2.53 -0.11 -8.69
C TYR A 16 -2.12 -0.86 -7.42
N VAL A 17 -0.92 -0.57 -6.93
CA VAL A 17 -0.38 -1.08 -5.66
C VAL A 17 0.25 0.10 -4.93
N ALA A 18 0.04 0.18 -3.62
CA ALA A 18 0.66 1.19 -2.77
C ALA A 18 1.50 0.52 -1.69
N THR A 19 2.61 1.16 -1.33
CA THR A 19 3.40 0.76 -0.17
C THR A 19 2.60 0.96 1.12
N ILE A 20 2.90 0.18 2.16
CA ILE A 20 2.28 0.36 3.49
C ILE A 20 2.46 1.80 4.00
N HIS A 21 3.62 2.41 3.81
CA HIS A 21 3.88 3.80 4.18
C HIS A 21 2.92 4.79 3.51
N LYS A 22 2.78 4.73 2.18
CA LYS A 22 1.81 5.58 1.43
C LYS A 22 0.35 5.32 1.80
N SER A 23 0.03 4.17 2.38
CA SER A 23 -1.34 3.81 2.80
C SER A 23 -1.69 4.24 4.24
N GLN A 24 -0.76 4.85 4.98
CA GLN A 24 -0.97 5.28 6.36
C GLN A 24 -2.16 6.25 6.46
N GLY A 25 -3.06 6.01 7.42
CA GLY A 25 -4.29 6.78 7.60
C GLY A 25 -5.43 6.41 6.65
N SER A 26 -5.18 5.64 5.59
CA SER A 26 -6.23 5.09 4.72
C SER A 26 -6.70 3.72 5.19
N GLU A 27 -7.92 3.32 4.84
CA GLU A 27 -8.43 1.99 5.13
C GLU A 27 -9.22 1.46 3.92
N TYR A 28 -9.16 0.15 3.71
CA TYR A 28 -9.73 -0.52 2.54
C TYR A 28 -10.61 -1.71 2.97
N PRO A 29 -11.71 -2.02 2.25
CA PRO A 29 -12.54 -3.18 2.56
C PRO A 29 -11.75 -4.49 2.63
N ALA A 30 -10.82 -4.69 1.69
CA ALA A 30 -9.91 -5.82 1.65
C ALA A 30 -8.49 -5.35 1.29
N VAL A 31 -7.47 -5.98 1.86
CA VAL A 31 -6.06 -5.76 1.52
C VAL A 31 -5.34 -7.08 1.27
N VAL A 32 -4.42 -7.07 0.31
CA VAL A 32 -3.52 -8.19 0.02
C VAL A 32 -2.08 -7.69 0.23
N ILE A 33 -1.33 -8.35 1.10
CA ILE A 33 0.02 -7.93 1.49
C ILE A 33 1.01 -9.04 1.10
N PRO A 34 1.89 -8.78 0.12
CA PRO A 34 2.98 -9.69 -0.17
C PRO A 34 4.04 -9.65 0.95
N VAL A 35 4.44 -10.81 1.46
CA VAL A 35 5.42 -11.03 2.53
C VAL A 35 6.51 -11.95 1.99
N MET A 36 7.50 -11.37 1.30
CA MET A 36 8.58 -12.11 0.64
C MET A 36 9.92 -11.88 1.34
N THR A 37 10.77 -12.90 1.41
CA THR A 37 12.12 -12.80 2.00
C THR A 37 13.03 -11.85 1.22
N GLN A 38 12.74 -11.56 -0.05
CA GLN A 38 13.45 -10.55 -0.85
C GLN A 38 13.39 -9.13 -0.22
N HIS A 39 12.43 -8.86 0.67
CA HIS A 39 12.28 -7.59 1.39
C HIS A 39 12.67 -7.67 2.86
N PHE A 40 13.56 -8.59 3.24
CA PHE A 40 13.88 -8.94 4.62
C PHE A 40 14.13 -7.74 5.56
N THR A 41 14.87 -6.72 5.12
CA THR A 41 15.15 -5.50 5.92
C THR A 41 13.88 -4.75 6.32
N MET A 42 12.83 -4.83 5.51
CA MET A 42 11.53 -4.18 5.75
C MET A 42 10.51 -5.11 6.42
N LEU A 43 10.83 -6.39 6.66
CA LEU A 43 9.96 -7.34 7.38
C LEU A 43 9.97 -7.10 8.89
N GLN A 44 9.57 -5.89 9.27
CA GLN A 44 9.47 -5.47 10.66
C GLN A 44 8.02 -5.58 11.14
N ARG A 45 7.84 -5.96 12.41
CA ARG A 45 6.52 -6.17 13.03
C ARG A 45 5.63 -4.93 12.96
N ASN A 46 6.19 -3.75 13.24
CA ASN A 46 5.49 -2.47 13.15
C ASN A 46 4.95 -2.23 11.74
N LEU A 47 5.76 -2.43 10.70
CA LEU A 47 5.34 -2.21 9.32
C LEU A 47 4.24 -3.17 8.91
N LEU A 48 4.41 -4.46 9.20
CA LEU A 48 3.39 -5.46 8.89
C LEU A 48 2.09 -5.18 9.65
N TYR A 49 2.17 -4.82 10.93
CA TYR A 49 1.02 -4.44 11.73
C TYR A 49 0.30 -3.22 11.15
N THR A 50 1.04 -2.18 10.76
CA THR A 50 0.47 -1.03 10.06
C THR A 50 -0.27 -1.46 8.80
N GLY A 51 0.31 -2.34 7.98
CA GLY A 51 -0.33 -2.89 6.78
C GLY A 51 -1.61 -3.67 7.08
N VAL A 52 -1.59 -4.56 8.08
CA VAL A 52 -2.75 -5.37 8.50
C VAL A 52 -3.91 -4.49 8.94
N THR A 53 -3.65 -3.44 9.72
CA THR A 53 -4.69 -2.50 10.17
C THR A 53 -5.30 -1.67 9.04
N ARG A 54 -4.77 -1.72 7.81
CA ARG A 54 -5.40 -1.04 6.66
C ARG A 54 -6.61 -1.81 6.12
N GLY A 55 -6.77 -3.10 6.44
CA GLY A 55 -7.91 -3.91 6.00
C GLY A 55 -9.08 -3.89 6.98
N LYS A 56 -10.29 -3.60 6.50
CA LYS A 56 -11.52 -3.55 7.33
C LYS A 56 -12.25 -4.88 7.48
N LYS A 57 -12.31 -5.67 6.41
CA LYS A 57 -13.11 -6.92 6.37
C LYS A 57 -12.26 -8.13 6.07
N LEU A 58 -11.23 -7.98 5.23
CA LEU A 58 -10.37 -9.07 4.81
C LEU A 58 -8.92 -8.60 4.72
N VAL A 59 -8.01 -9.41 5.26
CA VAL A 59 -6.56 -9.25 5.11
C VAL A 59 -6.04 -10.58 4.58
N VAL A 60 -5.37 -10.55 3.43
CA VAL A 60 -4.69 -11.72 2.85
C VAL A 60 -3.20 -11.46 2.88
N LEU A 61 -2.44 -12.37 3.48
CA LEU A 61 -0.99 -12.37 3.41
C LEU A 61 -0.55 -13.40 2.36
N VAL A 62 0.33 -13.02 1.45
CA VAL A 62 0.83 -13.89 0.37
C VAL A 62 2.35 -13.90 0.44
N GLY A 63 2.98 -15.07 0.53
CA GLY A 63 4.43 -15.19 0.67
C GLY A 63 4.98 -16.39 -0.05
#